data_AF-W7WNE3-F1
#
_entry.id   AF-W7WNE3-F1
#
_cell.length_a   1.000
_cell.length_b   1.000
_cell.length_c   1.000
_cell.angle_alpha   90.00
_cell.angle_beta   90.00
_cell.angle_gamma   90.00
#
_symmetry.space_group_name_H-M   'P 1'
#
loop_
_entity.id
_entity.type
_entity.pdbx_description
1 polymer ?
#
loop_
_entity_poly.entity_id
_entity_poly.type
_entity_poly.pdbx_seq_one_letter_code
_entity_poly.pdbx_strand_id
1 'polypeptide(L)'
;MNQQILSQDEVDALLQGITGESQKLETEEVEQGGVRDYNLASQERIVRGRMPTMEIINERFSRNIRIGLFNFIRRTPEVAVGTIKVQKYSAFLREIVVPTNFNIMAVRPLRGSGLIVCDPTLVFAVIDALFGGAGKFHTRIEGRDFRRPSCA
;
A
#
# COMPACT_ATOMS: atom_id res chain seq x y z
N MET A 1 -19.55 30.53 -17.46
CA MET A 1 -20.86 30.21 -18.08
C MET A 1 -21.02 28.71 -18.06
N ASN A 2 -21.93 28.21 -17.22
CA ASN A 2 -22.26 26.79 -17.11
C ASN A 2 -23.65 26.62 -17.76
N GLN A 3 -23.73 25.92 -18.88
CA GLN A 3 -24.99 25.57 -19.53
C GLN A 3 -24.99 24.06 -19.75
N GLN A 4 -25.36 23.33 -18.70
CA GLN A 4 -25.93 21.99 -18.84
C GLN A 4 -27.28 22.17 -19.51
N ILE A 5 -27.31 21.89 -20.82
CA ILE A 5 -28.53 21.75 -21.60
C ILE A 5 -29.09 20.38 -21.22
N LEU A 6 -29.95 20.34 -20.20
CA LEU A 6 -30.84 19.20 -19.99
C LEU A 6 -31.79 19.15 -21.20
N SER A 7 -32.02 17.96 -21.76
CA SER A 7 -33.00 17.83 -22.84
C SER A 7 -34.40 18.05 -22.27
N GLN A 8 -35.35 18.48 -23.09
CA GLN A 8 -36.70 18.79 -22.62
C GLN A 8 -37.40 17.59 -21.96
N ASP A 9 -37.01 16.38 -22.32
CA ASP A 9 -37.48 15.14 -21.71
C ASP A 9 -37.04 15.00 -20.22
N GLU A 10 -35.85 15.47 -19.86
CA GLU A 10 -35.36 15.46 -18.48
C GLU A 10 -36.04 16.53 -17.61
N VAL A 11 -36.42 17.66 -18.22
CA VAL A 11 -37.17 18.72 -17.53
C VAL A 11 -38.60 18.26 -17.21
N ASP A 12 -39.25 17.57 -18.15
CA ASP A 12 -40.60 17.03 -17.95
C ASP A 12 -40.64 15.91 -16.91
N ALA A 13 -39.61 15.06 -16.84
CA ALA A 13 -39.49 14.04 -15.80
C ALA A 13 -39.35 14.65 -14.39
N LEU A 14 -38.62 15.76 -14.26
CA LEU A 14 -38.50 16.48 -12.98
C LEU A 14 -39.78 17.24 -12.61
N LEU A 15 -40.51 17.77 -13.60
CA LEU A 15 -41.81 18.42 -13.38
C LEU A 15 -42.87 17.44 -12.89
N GLN A 16 -42.91 16.22 -13.46
CA GLN A 16 -43.82 15.17 -12.98
C GLN A 16 -43.49 14.68 -11.56
N GLY A 17 -42.20 14.65 -11.19
CA GLY A 17 -41.77 14.33 -9.83
C GLY A 17 -42.14 15.38 -8.78
N ILE A 18 -42.34 16.64 -9.18
CA ILE A 18 -42.66 17.76 -8.28
C ILE A 18 -44.16 17.97 -8.11
N THR A 19 -44.99 17.55 -9.06
CA THR A 19 -46.46 17.73 -9.03
C THR A 19 -47.23 16.66 -8.24
N GLY A 20 -46.54 15.71 -7.60
CA GLY A 20 -47.11 14.96 -6.48
C GLY A 20 -48.25 13.97 -6.80
N GLU A 21 -48.37 13.48 -8.04
CA GLU A 21 -49.28 12.38 -8.35
C GLU A 21 -48.53 11.04 -8.41
N SER A 22 -48.64 10.33 -7.28
CA SER A 22 -48.67 8.87 -7.12
C SER A 22 -47.60 8.04 -7.83
N GLN A 23 -46.62 7.63 -7.02
CA GLN A 23 -45.91 6.35 -7.09
C GLN A 23 -46.74 5.26 -7.79
N LYS A 24 -46.36 4.93 -9.02
CA LYS A 24 -46.47 3.56 -9.51
C LYS A 24 -45.05 3.03 -9.56
N LEU A 25 -44.82 2.01 -8.72
CA LEU A 25 -43.63 1.19 -8.78
C LEU A 25 -43.56 0.56 -10.17
N GLU A 26 -42.77 1.17 -11.06
CA GLU A 26 -42.29 0.47 -12.24
C GLU A 26 -41.23 -0.51 -11.73
N THR A 27 -41.67 -1.76 -11.69
CA THR A 27 -40.87 -2.94 -11.46
C THR A 27 -39.64 -2.84 -12.36
N GLU A 28 -38.45 -2.94 -11.77
CA GLU A 28 -37.18 -2.99 -12.51
C GLU A 28 -37.29 -4.07 -13.59
N GLU A 29 -37.55 -3.65 -14.83
CA GLU A 29 -37.28 -4.49 -15.99
C GLU A 29 -35.77 -4.63 -16.04
N VAL A 30 -35.31 -5.80 -15.58
CA VAL A 30 -33.94 -6.25 -15.77
C VAL A 30 -33.71 -6.27 -17.28
N GLU A 31 -33.06 -5.23 -17.82
CA GLU A 31 -32.56 -5.21 -19.19
C GLU A 31 -31.57 -6.37 -19.37
N GLN A 32 -32.11 -7.51 -19.80
CA GLN A 32 -31.37 -8.64 -20.34
C GLN A 32 -30.88 -8.23 -21.74
N GLY A 33 -29.72 -7.58 -21.84
CA GLY A 33 -29.14 -7.36 -23.18
C GLY A 33 -28.08 -6.30 -23.38
N GLY A 34 -27.65 -5.57 -22.36
CA GLY A 34 -26.52 -4.64 -22.51
C GLY A 34 -25.17 -5.35 -22.35
N VAL A 35 -24.27 -5.24 -23.33
CA VAL A 35 -22.84 -5.54 -23.11
C VAL A 35 -22.35 -4.57 -22.03
N ARG A 36 -22.29 -5.04 -20.79
CA ARG A 36 -21.61 -4.32 -19.72
C ARG A 36 -20.12 -4.34 -20.06
N ASP A 37 -19.53 -3.17 -20.22
CA ASP A 37 -18.08 -3.01 -20.28
C ASP A 37 -17.46 -3.59 -19.01
N TYR A 38 -17.11 -4.87 -19.09
CA TYR A 38 -16.56 -5.63 -17.98
C TYR A 38 -15.05 -5.41 -17.99
N ASN A 39 -14.60 -4.47 -17.17
CA ASN A 39 -13.19 -4.18 -17.05
C ASN A 39 -12.51 -5.28 -16.21
N LEU A 40 -11.87 -6.25 -16.86
CA LEU A 40 -11.11 -7.30 -16.18
C LEU A 40 -9.93 -6.75 -15.33
N ALA A 41 -9.51 -5.50 -15.53
CA ALA A 41 -8.50 -4.87 -14.68
C ALA A 41 -9.06 -4.38 -13.33
N SER A 42 -10.38 -4.25 -13.18
CA SER A 42 -11.03 -3.91 -11.91
C SER A 42 -11.38 -5.13 -11.07
N GLN A 43 -10.84 -6.32 -11.42
CA GLN A 43 -10.97 -7.53 -10.62
C GLN A 43 -10.18 -7.34 -9.32
N GLU A 44 -10.78 -6.58 -8.40
CA GLU A 44 -10.37 -6.40 -7.03
C GLU A 44 -10.58 -7.72 -6.32
N ARG A 45 -9.63 -8.66 -6.55
CA ARG A 45 -9.37 -9.74 -5.62
C ARG A 45 -8.69 -9.15 -4.37
N ILE A 46 -9.32 -8.14 -3.78
CA ILE A 46 -9.06 -7.73 -2.41
C ILE A 46 -9.51 -8.94 -1.62
N VAL A 47 -8.56 -9.72 -1.13
CA VAL A 47 -8.82 -10.67 -0.06
C VAL A 47 -9.29 -9.82 1.12
N ARG A 48 -10.60 -9.58 1.20
CA ARG A 48 -11.28 -8.83 2.29
C ARG A 48 -11.29 -9.62 3.60
N GLY A 49 -10.63 -10.77 3.64
CA GLY A 49 -10.43 -11.59 4.83
C GLY A 49 -9.11 -11.28 5.52
N ARG A 50 -9.09 -11.42 6.86
CA ARG A 50 -7.84 -11.44 7.61
C ARG A 50 -6.97 -12.60 7.10
N MET A 51 -5.66 -12.40 7.00
CA MET A 51 -4.71 -13.45 6.63
C MET A 51 -3.97 -13.96 7.88
N PRO A 52 -4.58 -14.83 8.70
CA PRO A 52 -4.00 -15.27 9.96
C PRO A 52 -2.64 -15.96 9.76
N THR A 53 -2.45 -16.69 8.65
CA THR A 53 -1.16 -17.31 8.32
C THR A 53 -0.06 -16.26 8.13
N MET A 54 -0.37 -15.14 7.48
CA MET A 54 0.60 -14.06 7.29
C MET A 54 0.93 -13.35 8.60
N GLU A 55 -0.04 -13.22 9.50
CA GLU A 55 0.18 -12.66 10.85
C GLU A 55 1.17 -13.54 11.64
N ILE A 56 0.96 -14.86 11.63
CA ILE A 56 1.87 -15.81 12.29
C ILE A 56 3.27 -15.77 11.68
N ILE A 57 3.37 -15.67 10.34
CA ILE A 57 4.68 -15.57 9.66
C ILE A 57 5.39 -14.27 10.05
N ASN A 58 4.68 -13.15 10.10
CA ASN A 58 5.27 -11.86 10.44
C ASN A 58 5.72 -11.81 11.91
N GLU A 59 4.97 -12.41 12.82
CA GLU A 59 5.35 -12.57 14.24
C GLU A 59 6.61 -13.42 14.41
N ARG A 60 6.77 -14.47 13.62
CA ARG A 60 8.02 -15.26 13.61
C ARG A 60 9.18 -14.49 13.00
N PHE A 61 8.92 -13.75 11.93
CA PHE A 61 9.91 -12.93 11.24
C PHE A 61 10.47 -11.82 12.15
N SER A 62 9.62 -11.12 12.89
CA SER A 62 10.04 -10.07 13.83
C SER A 62 10.96 -10.60 14.93
N ARG A 63 10.65 -11.79 15.47
CA ARG A 63 11.48 -12.46 16.47
C ARG A 63 12.87 -12.82 15.90
N ASN A 64 12.91 -13.36 14.69
CA ASN A 64 14.16 -13.71 14.03
C ASN A 64 14.99 -12.46 13.69
N ILE A 65 14.34 -11.39 13.20
CA ILE A 65 15.01 -10.11 12.95
C ILE A 65 15.58 -9.52 14.23
N ARG A 66 14.84 -9.57 15.35
CA ARG A 66 15.32 -9.04 16.63
C ARG A 66 16.62 -9.74 17.05
N ILE A 67 16.66 -11.07 16.99
CA ILE A 67 17.85 -11.86 17.32
C ILE A 67 18.98 -11.57 16.33
N GLY A 68 18.68 -11.48 15.03
CA GLY A 68 19.65 -11.16 13.99
C GLY A 68 20.28 -9.77 14.15
N LEU A 69 19.47 -8.74 14.38
CA LEU A 69 19.93 -7.38 14.64
C LEU A 69 20.72 -7.28 15.94
N PHE A 70 20.31 -8.01 16.99
CA PHE A 70 21.07 -8.06 18.24
C PHE A 70 22.48 -8.61 18.01
N ASN A 71 22.61 -9.71 17.27
CA ASN A 71 23.92 -10.29 16.95
C ASN A 71 24.75 -9.38 16.04
N PHE A 72 24.11 -8.61 15.17
CA PHE A 72 24.79 -7.73 14.21
C PHE A 72 25.30 -6.44 14.87
N ILE A 73 24.45 -5.76 15.64
CA ILE A 73 24.72 -4.42 16.20
C ILE A 73 25.23 -4.50 17.65
N ARG A 74 25.11 -5.66 18.31
CA ARG A 74 25.38 -5.86 19.74
C ARG A 74 24.60 -4.90 20.65
N ARG A 75 23.45 -4.44 20.19
CA ARG A 75 22.46 -3.66 20.98
C ARG A 75 21.11 -4.32 20.88
N THR A 76 20.34 -4.24 21.97
CA THR A 76 18.98 -4.81 22.08
C THR A 76 18.00 -3.98 21.26
N PRO A 77 17.53 -4.45 20.09
CA PRO A 77 16.57 -3.72 19.28
C PRO A 77 15.14 -4.05 19.73
N GLU A 78 14.29 -3.03 19.76
CA GLU A 78 12.85 -3.21 19.92
C GLU A 78 12.19 -3.32 18.55
N VAL A 79 11.54 -4.46 18.30
CA VAL A 79 10.86 -4.75 17.05
C VAL A 79 9.43 -5.13 17.38
N ALA A 80 8.47 -4.39 16.84
CA ALA A 80 7.05 -4.63 16.98
C ALA A 80 6.44 -4.91 15.60
N VAL A 81 5.43 -5.77 15.56
CA VAL A 81 4.74 -6.16 14.32
C VAL A 81 3.55 -5.24 14.09
N GLY A 82 3.49 -4.64 12.89
CA GLY A 82 2.35 -3.83 12.45
C GLY A 82 1.20 -4.66 11.86
N THR A 83 0.05 -3.99 11.64
CA THR A 83 -1.12 -4.60 11.00
C THR A 83 -0.84 -4.96 9.54
N ILE A 84 -1.31 -6.13 9.11
CA ILE A 84 -1.16 -6.58 7.72
C ILE A 84 -2.29 -6.01 6.88
N LYS A 85 -1.93 -5.35 5.77
CA LYS A 85 -2.87 -4.75 4.83
C LYS A 85 -2.55 -5.21 3.42
N VAL A 86 -3.59 -5.41 2.62
CA VAL A 86 -3.46 -5.73 1.20
C VAL A 86 -3.63 -4.43 0.42
N GLN A 87 -2.65 -4.07 -0.40
CA GLN A 87 -2.69 -2.87 -1.20
C GLN A 87 -2.10 -3.10 -2.59
N LYS A 88 -2.56 -2.32 -3.58
CA LYS A 88 -2.05 -2.36 -4.95
C LYS A 88 -0.59 -1.88 -4.94
N TYR A 89 0.28 -2.57 -5.68
CA TYR A 89 1.71 -2.20 -5.76
C TYR A 89 1.91 -0.76 -6.25
N SER A 90 1.11 -0.31 -7.23
CA SER A 90 1.13 1.07 -7.72
C SER A 90 0.69 2.10 -6.69
N ALA A 91 -0.20 1.73 -5.77
CA ALA A 91 -0.58 2.60 -4.65
C ALA A 91 0.54 2.65 -3.60
N PHE A 92 1.14 1.51 -3.28
CA PHE A 92 2.30 1.42 -2.38
C PHE A 92 3.46 2.29 -2.84
N LEU A 93 3.83 2.24 -4.13
CA LEU A 93 4.94 3.04 -4.66
C LEU A 93 4.71 4.56 -4.54
N ARG A 94 3.45 5.02 -4.53
CA ARG A 94 3.11 6.45 -4.42
C ARG A 94 3.13 6.95 -2.98
N GLU A 95 2.99 6.07 -2.00
CA GLU A 95 2.97 6.42 -0.57
C GLU A 95 4.38 6.50 0.03
N ILE A 96 5.38 5.90 -0.63
CA ILE A 96 6.74 5.82 -0.10
C ILE A 96 7.46 7.15 -0.25
N VAL A 97 8.10 7.58 0.84
CA VAL A 97 8.94 8.78 0.89
C VAL A 97 10.27 8.49 0.19
N VAL A 98 10.75 9.43 -0.63
CA VAL A 98 12.10 9.35 -1.23
C VAL A 98 13.07 10.12 -0.32
N PRO A 99 14.29 9.62 -0.01
CA PRO A 99 14.95 8.39 -0.46
C PRO A 99 14.69 7.19 0.46
N THR A 100 14.30 6.04 -0.10
CA THR A 100 14.10 4.80 0.67
C THR A 100 14.89 3.64 0.06
N ASN A 101 15.39 2.73 0.90
CA ASN A 101 16.17 1.59 0.45
C ASN A 101 15.23 0.44 0.01
N PHE A 102 15.27 0.10 -1.27
CA PHE A 102 14.49 -1.00 -1.86
C PHE A 102 15.35 -2.25 -2.07
N ASN A 103 14.97 -3.35 -1.44
CA ASN A 103 15.61 -4.66 -1.63
C ASN A 103 14.62 -5.64 -2.25
N ILE A 104 14.88 -6.04 -3.48
CA ILE A 104 14.09 -7.09 -4.15
C ILE A 104 14.77 -8.43 -3.87
N MET A 105 14.02 -9.36 -3.27
CA MET A 105 14.52 -10.71 -2.97
C MET A 105 13.66 -11.77 -3.63
N ALA A 106 14.29 -12.80 -4.20
CA ALA A 106 13.58 -13.96 -4.71
C ALA A 106 13.24 -14.90 -3.54
N VAL A 107 11.96 -15.21 -3.34
CA VAL A 107 11.52 -16.11 -2.26
C VAL A 107 11.29 -17.50 -2.82
N ARG A 108 12.34 -18.34 -2.92
CA ARG A 108 12.16 -19.76 -3.30
C ARG A 108 11.51 -20.51 -2.13
N PRO A 109 10.51 -21.40 -2.31
CA PRO A 109 9.96 -21.97 -3.56
C PRO A 109 8.75 -21.21 -4.15
N LEU A 110 8.36 -20.07 -3.58
CA LEU A 110 7.24 -19.28 -4.07
C LEU A 110 7.59 -18.69 -5.44
N ARG A 111 6.66 -18.78 -6.41
CA ARG A 111 6.83 -18.16 -7.72
C ARG A 111 6.62 -16.66 -7.58
N GLY A 112 7.70 -15.89 -7.48
CA GLY A 112 7.66 -14.43 -7.42
C GLY A 112 8.87 -13.80 -6.74
N SER A 113 8.85 -12.47 -6.68
CA SER A 113 9.83 -11.65 -5.96
C SER A 113 9.15 -10.97 -4.77
N GLY A 114 9.79 -11.03 -3.60
CA GLY A 114 9.45 -10.21 -2.44
C GLY A 114 10.18 -8.88 -2.51
N LEU A 115 9.56 -7.85 -1.91
CA LEU A 115 10.16 -6.53 -1.76
C LEU A 115 10.27 -6.22 -0.27
N ILE A 116 11.45 -5.82 0.17
CA ILE A 116 11.71 -5.30 1.50
C ILE A 116 12.09 -3.84 1.35
N VAL A 117 11.40 -2.98 2.11
CA VAL A 117 11.60 -1.55 2.12
C VAL A 117 12.11 -1.16 3.50
N CYS A 118 13.27 -0.51 3.56
CA CYS A 118 13.87 -0.06 4.81
C CYS A 118 13.99 1.46 4.80
N ASP A 119 13.47 2.09 5.86
CA ASP A 119 13.59 3.53 6.03
C ASP A 119 15.08 3.94 6.11
N PRO A 120 15.46 5.04 5.47
CA PRO A 120 16.83 5.52 5.46
C PRO A 120 17.34 5.80 6.88
N THR A 121 16.48 6.32 7.77
CA THR A 121 16.78 6.58 9.18
C THR A 121 17.25 5.31 9.90
N LEU A 122 16.57 4.19 9.67
CA LEU A 122 16.94 2.90 10.24
C LEU A 122 18.29 2.43 9.69
N VAL A 123 18.49 2.54 8.38
CA VAL A 123 19.76 2.13 7.74
C VAL A 123 20.93 2.94 8.32
N PHE A 124 20.81 4.26 8.43
CA PHE A 124 21.85 5.09 9.03
C PHE A 124 22.08 4.77 10.52
N ALA A 125 21.02 4.49 11.27
CA ALA A 125 21.15 4.10 12.68
C ALA A 125 21.89 2.76 12.84
N VAL A 126 21.63 1.79 11.97
CA VAL A 126 22.37 0.51 11.95
C VAL A 126 23.83 0.73 11.59
N ILE A 127 24.12 1.53 10.57
CA ILE A 127 25.50 1.86 10.17
C ILE A 127 26.23 2.54 11.34
N ASP A 128 25.67 3.59 11.93
CA ASP A 128 26.28 4.31 13.06
C ASP A 128 26.61 3.36 14.22
N ALA A 129 25.68 2.48 14.55
CA ALA A 129 25.87 1.53 15.64
C ALA A 129 26.94 0.45 15.35
N LEU A 130 27.15 0.06 14.08
CA LEU A 130 28.26 -0.84 13.69
C LEU A 130 29.63 -0.15 13.78
N PHE A 131 29.70 1.13 13.45
CA PHE A 131 30.95 1.92 13.50
C PHE A 131 31.26 2.46 14.90
N GLY A 132 30.50 2.08 15.93
CA GLY A 132 30.72 2.49 17.32
C GLY A 132 30.12 3.86 17.68
N GLY A 133 29.26 4.40 16.83
CA GLY A 133 28.51 5.62 17.09
C GLY A 133 27.43 5.44 18.17
N ALA A 134 27.12 6.54 18.88
CA ALA A 134 26.19 6.53 20.00
C ALA A 134 24.70 6.62 19.57
N GLY A 135 24.37 6.60 18.27
CA GLY A 135 23.00 6.67 17.76
C GLY A 135 22.30 8.01 18.00
N LYS A 136 23.06 9.06 18.36
CA LYS A 136 22.53 10.39 18.74
C LYS A 136 22.45 11.38 17.59
N PHE A 137 22.92 11.02 16.40
CA PHE A 137 22.92 11.92 15.26
C PHE A 137 21.66 11.72 14.43
N HIS A 138 20.68 12.61 14.62
CA HIS A 138 19.65 12.89 13.62
C HIS A 138 20.38 13.45 12.38
N THR A 139 20.89 12.56 11.54
CA THR A 139 21.49 12.95 10.27
C THR A 139 20.35 13.50 9.42
N ARG A 140 20.37 14.81 9.12
CA ARG A 140 19.49 15.39 8.10
C ARG A 140 19.68 14.60 6.80
N ILE A 141 18.63 13.95 6.31
CA ILE A 141 18.61 13.08 5.11
C ILE A 141 18.42 13.92 3.83
N GLU A 142 18.84 15.19 3.83
CA GLU A 142 18.78 15.98 2.60
C GLU A 142 20.00 15.66 1.73
N GLY A 143 19.78 14.82 0.71
CA GLY A 143 20.66 14.74 -0.48
C GLY A 143 21.80 13.72 -0.47
N ARG A 144 21.81 12.74 0.45
CA ARG A 144 22.78 11.62 0.36
C ARG A 144 22.14 10.37 -0.24
N ASP A 145 22.35 10.19 -1.54
CA ASP A 145 22.18 8.90 -2.20
C ASP A 145 23.09 7.85 -1.54
N PHE A 146 22.59 6.61 -1.46
CA PHE A 146 23.36 5.46 -1.01
C PHE A 146 24.50 5.17 -2.00
N ARG A 147 25.63 5.87 -1.87
CA ARG A 147 26.81 5.60 -2.68
C ARG A 147 27.42 4.27 -2.22
N ARG A 148 27.76 3.42 -3.20
CA ARG A 148 28.65 2.27 -2.95
C ARG A 148 29.94 2.78 -2.30
N PRO A 149 30.53 2.05 -1.34
CA PRO A 149 31.90 2.31 -0.94
C PRO A 149 32.77 2.04 -2.17
N SER A 150 33.27 3.09 -2.81
CA SER A 150 34.34 2.97 -3.79
C SER A 150 35.58 2.53 -3.02
N CYS A 151 36.05 1.30 -3.28
CA CYS A 151 37.38 0.86 -2.88
C CYS A 151 38.41 1.89 -3.35
N ALA A 152 39.26 2.32 -2.42
CA ALA A 152 40.64 2.69 -2.72
C ALA A 152 41.50 1.42 -2.67
#